data_AF-T1A580-F1
#
_entry.id   AF-T1A580-F1
#
_cell.length_a   1.000
_cell.length_b   1.000
_cell.length_c   1.000
_cell.angle_alpha   90.00
_cell.angle_beta   90.00
_cell.angle_gamma   90.00
#
_symmetry.space_group_name_H-M   'P 1'
#
loop_
_entity.id
_entity.type
_entity.pdbx_description
1 polymer ?
#
loop_
_entity_poly.entity_id
_entity_poly.type
_entity_poly.pdbx_seq_one_letter_code
_entity_poly.pdbx_strand_id
1 'polypeptide(L)' 'MLHSYAVTNFQCFRERVEVDLKINRRAPATDWIASSVTGQRIVKVLGAFGANGAGKTALIKPMAFLAW' A
#
# COMPACT_ATOMS: atom_id res chain seq x y z
N MET A 1 4.47 -2.13 11.46
CA MET A 1 3.64 -2.48 10.28
C MET A 1 3.56 -1.26 9.39
N LEU A 2 3.46 -1.44 8.07
CA LEU A 2 3.28 -0.34 7.13
C LEU A 2 1.82 0.13 7.15
N HIS A 3 1.59 1.43 7.41
CA HIS A 3 0.23 2.00 7.43
C HIS A 3 -0.14 2.58 6.07
N SER A 4 0.74 3.41 5.51
CA SER A 4 0.65 3.92 4.15
C SER A 4 2.02 4.33 3.65
N TYR A 5 2.14 4.55 2.34
CA TYR A 5 3.26 5.26 1.73
C TYR A 5 2.75 6.10 0.56
N ALA A 6 3.54 7.11 0.19
CA ALA A 6 3.24 7.93 -0.97
C ALA A 6 4.52 8.33 -1.70
N VAL A 7 4.40 8.51 -3.02
CA VAL A 7 5.47 9.01 -3.87
C VAL A 7 4.93 10.06 -4.84
N THR A 8 5.78 11.00 -5.22
CA THR A 8 5.52 12.01 -6.25
C THR A 8 6.71 12.02 -7.20
N ASN A 9 6.45 12.16 -8.51
CA ASN A 9 7.49 12.14 -9.53
C ASN A 9 8.41 10.90 -9.45
N PHE A 10 7.81 9.71 -9.30
CA PHE A 10 8.53 8.44 -9.16
C PHE A 10 8.23 7.51 -10.34
N GLN A 11 9.23 7.28 -11.19
CA GLN A 11 9.12 6.50 -12.44
C GLN A 11 7.94 6.99 -13.29
N CYS A 12 6.90 6.18 -13.46
CA CYS A 12 5.73 6.52 -14.27
C CYS A 12 4.65 7.30 -13.50
N PHE A 13 4.81 7.57 -12.21
CA PHE A 13 3.89 8.40 -11.42
C PHE A 13 4.36 9.84 -11.38
N ARG A 14 3.80 10.68 -12.26
CA ARG A 14 4.06 12.14 -12.28
C ARG A 14 3.45 12.82 -11.05
N GLU A 15 2.16 12.59 -10.83
CA GLU A 15 1.41 13.12 -9.69
C GLU A 15 1.64 12.28 -8.43
N ARG A 16 1.20 12.81 -7.28
CA ARG A 16 1.24 12.08 -6.02
C ARG A 16 0.34 10.84 -6.10
N VAL A 17 0.91 9.68 -5.79
CA VAL A 17 0.16 8.44 -5.55
C VAL A 17 0.35 8.02 -4.11
N GLU A 18 -0.75 7.60 -3.46
CA GLU A 18 -0.75 7.09 -2.09
C GLU A 18 -1.34 5.69 -2.07
N VAL A 19 -0.69 4.80 -1.32
CA VAL A 19 -1.19 3.48 -0.99
C VAL A 19 -1.44 3.44 0.51
N ASP A 20 -2.73 3.36 0.87
CA ASP A 20 -3.19 3.27 2.24
C ASP A 20 -3.62 1.83 2.55
N LEU A 21 -3.01 1.22 3.57
CA LEU A 21 -3.30 -0.14 4.03
C LEU A 21 -4.30 -0.15 5.19
N LYS A 22 -4.75 1.01 5.69
CA LYS A 22 -5.75 1.11 6.76
C LYS A 22 -7.12 0.67 6.26
N ILE A 23 -7.82 -0.07 7.11
CA ILE A 23 -9.18 -0.55 6.90
C ILE A 23 -10.12 0.12 7.89
N ASN A 24 -11.30 0.51 7.39
CA ASN A 24 -12.36 1.05 8.23
C ASN A 24 -13.01 -0.04 9.10
N ARG A 25 -13.80 0.37 10.10
CA ARG A 25 -14.45 -0.58 11.02
C ARG A 25 -15.54 -1.45 10.39
N ARG A 26 -16.01 -1.13 9.18
CA ARG A 26 -17.08 -1.87 8.50
C ARG A 26 -16.60 -3.16 7.85
N ALA A 27 -15.31 -3.26 7.50
CA ALA A 27 -14.78 -4.52 6.98
C ALA A 27 -14.86 -5.62 8.06
N PRO A 28 -15.26 -6.85 7.72
CA PRO A 28 -15.28 -7.95 8.67
C PRO A 28 -13.87 -8.25 9.19
N ALA A 29 -13.76 -8.82 10.39
CA ALA A 29 -12.50 -9.34 10.87
C ALA A 29 -12.14 -10.61 10.11
N THR A 30 -10.93 -10.68 9.56
CA THR A 30 -10.40 -11.83 8.83
C THR A 30 -8.93 -12.02 9.18
N ASP A 31 -8.38 -13.19 8.89
CA ASP A 31 -6.96 -13.46 9.09
C ASP A 31 -6.04 -12.57 8.23
N TRP A 32 -6.59 -11.88 7.23
CA TRP A 32 -5.88 -10.93 6.37
C TRP A 32 -5.76 -9.53 6.99
N ILE A 33 -6.32 -9.31 8.18
CA ILE A 33 -6.29 -8.03 8.88
C ILE A 33 -5.49 -8.19 10.17
N ALA A 34 -4.64 -7.22 10.47
CA ALA A 34 -3.94 -7.12 11.74
C ALA A 34 -4.23 -5.78 12.41
N SER A 35 -4.15 -5.77 13.73
CA SER A 35 -4.25 -4.56 14.55
C SER A 35 -2.86 -4.03 14.84
N SER A 36 -2.62 -2.74 14.59
CA SER A 36 -1.40 -2.05 15.04
C SER A 36 -1.41 -1.90 16.56
N VAL A 37 -0.25 -1.50 17.12
CA VAL A 37 -0.12 -1.16 18.55
C VAL A 37 -1.10 -0.05 18.97
N THR A 38 -1.46 0.83 18.05
CA THR A 38 -2.44 1.93 18.24
C THR A 38 -3.89 1.53 17.96
N GLY A 39 -4.16 0.24 17.69
CA GLY A 39 -5.51 -0.27 17.41
C GLY A 39 -6.03 0.02 16.00
N GLN A 40 -5.18 0.51 15.08
CA GLN A 40 -5.56 0.68 13.68
C GLN A 40 -5.61 -0.67 12.99
N ARG A 41 -6.65 -0.90 12.18
CA ARG A 41 -6.81 -2.12 11.39
C ARG A 41 -6.09 -1.96 10.06
N ILE A 42 -5.18 -2.88 9.74
CA ILE A 42 -4.30 -2.83 8.57
C ILE A 42 -4.41 -4.14 7.79
N VAL A 43 -4.44 -4.08 6.46
CA VAL A 43 -4.31 -5.30 5.63
C VAL A 43 -2.91 -5.88 5.70
N LYS A 44 -2.82 -7.20 5.79
CA LYS A 44 -1.56 -7.95 5.70
C LYS A 44 -1.09 -8.12 4.25
N VAL A 45 -2.02 -8.11 3.29
CA VAL A 45 -1.76 -8.40 1.87
C VAL A 45 -2.43 -7.34 0.99
N LEU A 46 -1.69 -6.84 -0.01
CA LEU A 46 -2.17 -5.95 -1.05
C LEU A 46 -1.88 -6.57 -2.41
N GLY A 47 -2.89 -6.62 -3.29
CA GLY A 47 -2.72 -7.00 -4.70
C GLY A 47 -2.82 -5.77 -5.61
N ALA A 48 -1.92 -5.67 -6.58
CA ALA A 48 -1.97 -4.64 -7.63
C ALA A 48 -2.18 -5.30 -8.99
N PHE A 49 -3.28 -4.96 -9.67
CA PHE A 49 -3.70 -5.57 -10.93
C PHE A 49 -3.89 -4.51 -12.02
N GLY A 50 -3.74 -4.91 -13.29
CA GLY A 50 -3.82 -4.00 -14.44
C GLY A 50 -3.02 -4.49 -15.64
N ALA A 51 -3.16 -3.82 -16.79
CA ALA A 51 -2.48 -4.19 -18.04
C ALA A 51 -0.94 -4.12 -17.94
N ASN A 52 -0.25 -4.75 -18.88
CA ASN A 52 1.22 -4.62 -19.00
C ASN A 52 1.59 -3.16 -19.25
N GLY A 53 2.67 -2.69 -18.61
CA GLY A 53 3.07 -1.29 -18.67
C GLY A 53 2.29 -0.32 -17.76
N ALA A 54 1.21 -0.75 -17.09
CA ALA A 54 0.38 0.11 -16.24
C ALA A 54 1.04 0.58 -14.91
N GLY A 55 2.35 0.36 -14.71
CA GLY A 55 3.06 0.86 -13.53
C GLY A 55 2.98 0.01 -12.26
N LYS A 56 2.42 -1.22 -12.31
CA LYS A 56 2.33 -2.12 -11.13
C LYS A 56 3.66 -2.33 -10.42
N THR A 57 4.72 -2.61 -11.17
CA THR A 57 6.08 -2.76 -10.60
C THR A 57 6.60 -1.44 -10.04
N ALA A 58 6.31 -0.32 -10.70
CA ALA A 58 6.69 1.01 -10.22
C ALA A 58 5.95 1.38 -8.92
N LEU A 59 4.76 0.85 -8.66
CA LEU A 59 4.02 1.05 -7.43
C LEU A 59 4.71 0.36 -6.23
N ILE A 60 5.35 -0.79 -6.46
CA ILE A 60 5.99 -1.58 -5.39
C ILE A 60 7.43 -1.13 -5.10
N LYS A 61 8.17 -0.66 -6.11
CA LYS A 61 9.58 -0.22 -5.98
C LYS A 61 9.87 0.84 -4.89
N PRO A 62 8.97 1.79 -4.55
CA PRO A 62 9.16 2.70 -3.43
C PRO A 62 9.47 1.99 -2.12
N MET A 63 8.89 0.80 -1.89
CA MET A 63 9.15 0.02 -0.68
C MET A 63 10.59 -0.45 -0.59
N ALA A 64 11.20 -0.84 -1.72
CA ALA A 64 12.61 -1.22 -1.75
C ALA A 64 13.52 -0.01 -1.55
N PHE A 65 13.15 1.15 -2.12
CA PHE A 65 13.89 2.40 -1.94
C PHE A 65 13.87 2.89 -0.48
N LEU A 66 12.72 2.83 0.19
CA LEU A 66 12.56 3.28 1.58
C LEU A 66 13.15 2.30 2.61
N ALA A 67 13.36 1.04 2.24
CA ALA A 67 13.93 0.02 3.11
C ALA A 67 15.47 0.00 3.10
N TRP A 68 16.10 0.79 2.22
CA TRP A 68 17.55 0.98 2.15
C TRP A 68 17.99 2.08 3.11
#